data_AF-A0AAV5V8J9-F1
#
_entry.id   AF-A0AAV5V8J9-F1
#
_cell.length_a   1.000
_cell.length_b   1.000
_cell.length_c   1.000
_cell.angle_alpha   90.00
_cell.angle_beta   90.00
_cell.angle_gamma   90.00
#
_symmetry.space_group_name_H-M   'P 1'
#
loop_
_entity.id
_entity.type
_entity.pdbx_description
1 polymer ?
#
loop_
_entity_poly.entity_id
_entity_poly.type
_entity_poly.pdbx_seq_one_letter_code
_entity_poly.pdbx_strand_id
1 'polypeptide(L)'
;QATLDFISRPVVHESQKDIVTGAHVARGHGLTHVYHTDKAGRKLLLLGHAGLGGQNIRIDRANGLTFAYISNGLKGGLGDRARTYVRLIDALYKCLPVKEEMS
;
A
#
# COMPACT_ATOMS: atom_id res chain seq x y z
N GLN A 1 -18.32 -7.48 5.98
CA GLN A 1 -17.49 -7.63 4.75
C GLN A 1 -17.90 -6.67 3.63
N ALA A 2 -19.19 -6.54 3.29
CA ALA A 2 -19.68 -5.77 2.14
C ALA A 2 -19.09 -4.34 1.96
N THR A 3 -18.98 -3.55 3.04
CA THR A 3 -18.42 -2.20 2.96
C THR A 3 -16.95 -2.19 2.54
N LEU A 4 -16.13 -3.07 3.14
CA LEU A 4 -14.70 -3.16 2.81
C LEU A 4 -14.52 -3.60 1.36
N ASP A 5 -15.33 -4.55 0.89
CA ASP A 5 -15.30 -5.02 -0.49
C ASP A 5 -15.69 -3.93 -1.48
N PHE A 6 -16.63 -3.07 -1.12
CA PHE A 6 -17.03 -1.93 -1.94
C PHE A 6 -15.90 -0.88 -2.03
N ILE A 7 -15.36 -0.43 -0.89
CA ILE A 7 -14.33 0.62 -0.88
C ILE A 7 -12.98 0.14 -1.45
N SER A 8 -12.73 -1.17 -1.48
CA SER A 8 -11.52 -1.77 -2.07
C SER A 8 -11.51 -1.76 -3.60
N ARG A 9 -12.59 -1.31 -4.25
CA ARG A 9 -12.67 -1.31 -5.72
C ARG A 9 -11.96 -0.08 -6.28
N PRO A 10 -11.04 -0.24 -7.25
CA PRO A 10 -10.51 0.89 -7.98
C PRO A 10 -11.62 1.51 -8.84
N VAL A 11 -11.63 2.84 -8.89
CA VAL A 11 -12.45 3.67 -9.80
C VAL A 11 -11.58 4.22 -10.92
N VAL A 12 -10.33 4.56 -10.59
CA VAL A 12 -9.28 4.99 -11.51
C VAL A 12 -8.26 3.87 -11.59
N HIS A 13 -7.90 3.47 -12.80
CA HIS A 13 -6.91 2.42 -13.07
C HIS A 13 -5.49 3.00 -13.18
N GLU A 14 -4.47 2.17 -12.95
CA GLU A 14 -3.05 2.58 -13.00
C GLU A 14 -2.59 3.04 -14.40
N SER A 15 -3.31 2.64 -15.46
CA SER A 15 -3.09 3.10 -16.83
C SER A 15 -3.43 4.58 -17.03
N GLN A 16 -4.26 5.16 -16.14
CA GLN A 16 -4.62 6.57 -16.20
C GLN A 16 -3.62 7.40 -15.38
N LYS A 17 -3.13 8.48 -16.00
CA LYS A 17 -2.25 9.44 -15.34
C LYS A 17 -3.09 10.46 -14.57
N ASP A 18 -2.78 10.64 -13.30
CA ASP A 18 -3.31 11.76 -12.53
C ASP A 18 -2.73 13.07 -13.09
N ILE A 19 -3.60 13.97 -13.56
CA ILE A 19 -3.18 15.21 -14.24
C ILE A 19 -2.51 16.23 -13.32
N VAL A 20 -2.77 16.17 -12.01
CA VAL A 20 -2.27 17.14 -11.03
C VAL A 20 -0.90 16.71 -10.50
N THR A 21 -0.81 15.44 -10.10
CA THR A 21 0.39 14.85 -9.47
C THR A 21 1.31 14.16 -10.48
N GLY A 22 0.83 13.89 -11.69
CA GLY A 22 1.54 13.12 -12.71
C GLY A 22 1.67 11.63 -12.40
N ALA A 23 1.08 11.14 -11.31
CA ALA A 23 1.26 9.78 -10.83
C ALA A 23 0.38 8.76 -11.57
N HIS A 24 0.92 7.56 -11.76
CA HIS A 24 0.22 6.38 -12.27
C HIS A 24 -0.07 5.44 -11.09
N VAL A 25 -1.23 5.64 -10.44
CA VAL A 25 -1.63 4.86 -9.27
C VAL A 25 -3.13 4.63 -9.35
N ALA A 26 -3.56 3.38 -9.20
CA ALA A 26 -4.98 3.06 -9.13
C ALA A 26 -5.61 3.61 -7.84
N ARG A 27 -6.80 4.21 -7.93
CA ARG A 27 -7.48 4.89 -6.80
C ARG A 27 -8.97 4.60 -6.80
N GLY A 28 -9.59 4.64 -5.64
CA GLY A 28 -11.04 4.51 -5.51
C GLY A 28 -11.49 4.80 -4.08
N HIS A 29 -12.65 5.45 -3.91
CA HIS A 29 -13.27 5.66 -2.60
C HIS A 29 -12.35 6.28 -1.52
N GLY A 30 -11.45 7.19 -1.92
CA GLY A 30 -10.48 7.83 -1.04
C GLY A 30 -9.20 7.03 -0.75
N LEU A 31 -9.05 5.85 -1.34
CA LEU A 31 -7.90 4.96 -1.17
C LEU A 31 -7.07 4.86 -2.45
N THR A 32 -5.77 4.62 -2.25
CA THR A 32 -4.81 4.22 -3.27
C THR A 32 -4.56 2.72 -3.19
N HIS A 33 -4.39 2.12 -4.36
CA HIS A 33 -4.10 0.71 -4.57
C HIS A 33 -2.65 0.58 -5.00
N VAL A 34 -1.81 0.01 -4.15
CA VAL A 34 -0.39 -0.23 -4.48
C VAL A 34 -0.06 -1.69 -4.22
N TYR A 35 0.94 -2.19 -4.94
CA TYR A 35 1.38 -3.57 -4.78
C TYR A 35 2.69 -3.65 -4.02
N HIS A 36 2.78 -4.65 -3.15
CA HIS A 36 4.02 -5.08 -2.51
C HIS A 36 4.28 -6.54 -2.85
N THR A 37 5.55 -6.92 -2.94
CA THR A 37 5.95 -8.31 -3.20
C THR A 37 6.51 -8.87 -1.91
N ASP A 38 5.92 -9.95 -1.41
CA ASP A 38 6.42 -10.60 -0.19
C ASP A 38 7.67 -11.46 -0.47
N LYS A 39 8.22 -12.05 0.60
CA LYS A 39 9.41 -12.93 0.52
C LYS A 39 9.19 -14.20 -0.32
N ALA A 40 7.94 -14.59 -0.58
CA ALA A 40 7.59 -15.72 -1.43
C ALA A 40 7.33 -15.30 -2.89
N GLY A 41 7.52 -14.02 -3.23
CA GLY A 41 7.29 -13.49 -4.57
C GLY A 41 5.82 -13.18 -4.88
N ARG A 42 4.91 -13.30 -3.90
CA ARG A 42 3.48 -13.06 -4.12
C ARG A 42 3.19 -11.57 -4.19
N LYS A 43 2.36 -11.18 -5.14
CA LYS A 43 1.92 -9.80 -5.33
C LYS A 43 0.74 -9.51 -4.40
N LEU A 44 0.96 -8.69 -3.38
CA LEU A 44 -0.03 -8.32 -2.38
C LEU A 44 -0.60 -6.95 -2.69
N LEU A 45 -1.94 -6.84 -2.74
CA LEU A 45 -2.62 -5.57 -2.91
C LEU A 45 -2.76 -4.86 -1.57
N LEU A 46 -2.18 -3.67 -1.47
CA LEU A 46 -2.24 -2.81 -0.31
C LEU A 46 -3.18 -1.63 -0.57
N LEU A 47 -4.17 -1.50 0.29
CA LEU A 47 -5.15 -0.41 0.27
C LEU A 47 -4.77 0.64 1.29
N GLY A 48 -4.86 1.92 0.96
CA GLY A 48 -4.58 2.97 1.94
C GLY A 48 -4.16 4.28 1.31
N HIS A 49 -3.33 5.04 1.99
CA HIS A 49 -2.87 6.32 1.46
C HIS A 49 -1.46 6.64 1.94
N ALA A 50 -0.65 7.16 1.02
CA ALA A 50 0.66 7.69 1.34
C ALA A 50 0.55 9.19 1.65
N GLY A 51 1.19 9.62 2.74
CA GLY A 51 1.31 11.02 3.11
C GLY A 51 2.62 11.64 2.62
N LEU A 52 2.65 12.96 2.54
CA LEU A 52 3.88 13.68 2.29
C LEU A 52 4.89 13.41 3.42
N GLY A 53 6.18 13.33 3.07
CA GLY A 53 7.22 13.01 4.06
C GLY A 53 7.43 11.52 4.31
N GLY A 54 6.82 10.67 3.48
CA GLY A 54 6.96 9.21 3.55
C GLY A 54 6.01 8.53 4.51
N GLN A 55 5.07 9.27 5.12
CA GLN A 55 4.06 8.69 6.00
C GLN A 55 3.15 7.75 5.21
N ASN A 56 2.58 6.75 5.86
CA ASN A 56 1.77 5.76 5.17
C ASN A 56 0.80 5.07 6.12
N ILE A 57 -0.37 4.73 5.61
CA ILE A 57 -1.29 3.79 6.25
C ILE A 57 -1.73 2.78 5.19
N ARG A 58 -1.65 1.49 5.50
CA ARG A 58 -1.96 0.41 4.56
C ARG A 58 -2.71 -0.74 5.23
N ILE A 59 -3.56 -1.36 4.44
CA ILE A 59 -4.36 -2.55 4.76
C ILE A 59 -4.02 -3.62 3.73
N ASP A 60 -3.55 -4.75 4.22
CA ASP A 60 -3.34 -5.99 3.48
C ASP A 60 -4.39 -7.01 3.92
N ARG A 61 -5.35 -7.23 3.02
CA ARG A 61 -6.47 -8.13 3.29
C ARG A 61 -6.07 -9.60 3.25
N ALA A 62 -5.09 -9.98 2.43
CA ALA A 62 -4.66 -11.37 2.29
C ALA A 62 -3.99 -11.87 3.59
N ASN A 63 -3.19 -11.00 4.20
CA ASN A 63 -2.54 -11.31 5.46
C ASN A 63 -3.36 -10.92 6.70
N GLY A 64 -4.43 -10.13 6.55
CA GLY A 64 -5.19 -9.60 7.68
C GLY A 64 -4.39 -8.58 8.49
N LEU A 65 -3.52 -7.83 7.80
CA LEU A 65 -2.54 -6.91 8.40
C LEU A 65 -2.96 -5.47 8.10
N THR A 66 -2.94 -4.63 9.13
CA THR A 66 -3.02 -3.16 8.98
C THR A 66 -1.83 -2.54 9.66
N PHE A 67 -1.20 -1.56 9.01
CA PHE A 67 -0.05 -0.87 9.58
C PHE A 67 -0.04 0.60 9.18
N ALA A 68 0.63 1.39 10.02
CA ALA A 68 0.89 2.79 9.76
C ALA A 68 2.35 3.12 10.06
N TYR A 69 2.94 3.98 9.25
CA TYR A 69 4.23 4.60 9.49
C TYR A 69 4.01 6.12 9.53
N ILE A 70 4.31 6.71 10.69
CA ILE A 70 4.14 8.14 10.96
C ILE A 70 5.48 8.70 11.39
N SER A 71 5.81 9.91 10.94
CA SER A 71 7.06 10.56 11.31
C SER A 71 6.92 12.07 11.33
N ASN A 72 7.59 12.73 12.28
CA ASN A 72 7.57 14.18 12.42
C ASN A 72 8.45 14.90 11.39
N GLY A 73 9.49 14.22 10.88
CA GLY A 73 10.40 14.79 9.88
C GLY A 73 9.91 14.56 8.45
N LEU A 74 9.76 15.65 7.69
CA LEU A 74 9.44 15.61 6.26
C LEU A 74 10.62 15.05 5.46
N LYS A 75 10.39 13.95 4.73
CA LYS A 75 11.37 13.30 3.85
C LYS A 75 11.02 13.61 2.40
N GLY A 76 12.00 13.97 1.58
CA GLY A 76 11.83 14.37 0.18
C GLY A 76 11.41 13.24 -0.80
N GLY A 77 10.77 12.18 -0.31
CA GLY A 77 10.25 11.08 -1.13
C GLY A 77 8.72 11.13 -1.23
N LEU A 78 8.19 10.80 -2.41
CA LEU A 78 6.79 10.49 -2.61
C LEU A 78 6.44 9.25 -1.78
N GLY A 79 5.83 9.44 -0.62
CA GLY A 79 5.12 8.44 0.18
C GLY A 79 5.73 7.03 0.16
N ASP A 80 5.26 6.21 -0.77
CA ASP A 80 5.61 4.79 -0.96
C ASP A 80 7.07 4.53 -1.32
N ARG A 81 7.79 5.56 -1.80
CA ARG A 81 9.20 5.47 -2.20
C ARG A 81 10.15 6.04 -1.16
N ALA A 82 9.63 6.53 -0.03
CA ALA A 82 10.50 7.05 1.03
C ALA A 82 11.38 5.91 1.59
N ARG A 83 12.71 6.11 1.56
CA ARG A 83 13.70 5.08 1.94
C ARG A 83 13.41 4.42 3.30
N THR A 84 12.99 5.19 4.29
CA THR A 84 12.64 4.66 5.62
C THR A 84 11.39 3.79 5.57
N TYR A 85 10.36 4.21 4.84
CA TYR A 85 9.13 3.44 4.68
C TYR A 85 9.41 2.10 3.99
N VAL A 86 10.14 2.12 2.86
CA VAL A 86 10.49 0.91 2.08
C VAL A 86 11.21 -0.12 2.95
N ARG A 87 12.18 0.31 3.76
CA ARG A 87 12.90 -0.63 4.65
C ARG A 87 12.02 -1.21 5.74
N LEU A 88 11.08 -0.44 6.27
CA LEU A 88 10.17 -0.88 7.33
C LEU A 88 9.12 -1.85 6.80
N ILE A 89 8.53 -1.58 5.63
CA ILE A 89 7.57 -2.51 5.01
C ILE A 89 8.25 -3.84 4.67
N ASP A 90 9.46 -3.82 4.11
CA ASP A 90 10.22 -5.05 3.82
C ASP A 90 10.49 -5.86 5.09
N ALA A 91 10.87 -5.20 6.19
CA ALA A 91 11.11 -5.86 7.47
C ALA A 91 9.81 -6.44 8.05
N LEU A 92 8.71 -5.69 7.98
CA LEU A 92 7.39 -6.12 8.44
C LEU A 92 6.96 -7.40 7.71
N TYR A 93 7.02 -7.43 6.38
CA TYR A 93 6.62 -8.59 5.59
C TYR A 93 7.54 -9.81 5.77
N LYS A 94 8.81 -9.60 6.14
CA LYS A 94 9.71 -10.70 6.51
C LYS A 94 9.27 -11.41 7.79
N CYS A 95 8.72 -10.67 8.76
CA CYS A 95 8.24 -11.19 10.03
C CYS A 95 6.92 -11.98 9.91
N LEU A 96 6.18 -11.83 8.82
CA LEU A 96 4.93 -12.57 8.64
C LEU A 96 5.22 -14.06 8.36
N PRO A 97 4.38 -14.97 8.91
CA PRO A 97 4.43 -16.37 8.52
C PRO A 97 4.08 -16.52 7.04
N VAL A 98 4.68 -17.50 6.37
CA VAL A 98 4.24 -17.86 5.01
C VAL A 98 2.88 -18.54 5.18
N LYS A 99 1.81 -17.86 4.78
CA LYS A 99 0.53 -18.54 4.57
C LYS A 99 0.66 -19.37 3.31
N GLU A 100 0.68 -20.69 3.42
CA GLU A 100 0.40 -21.57 2.29
C GLU A 100 -0.99 -21.21 1.76
N GLU A 101 -1.15 -21.15 0.43
CA GLU A 101 -2.47 -20.92 -0.15
C GLU A 101 -3.40 -22.03 0.35
N MET A 102 -4.45 -21.65 1.07
CA MET A 102 -5.52 -22.59 1.36
C MET A 102 -6.11 -23.01 0.01
N SER A 103 -5.81 -24.26 -0.37
CA SER A 103 -6.44 -24.97 -1.48
C SER A 103 -7.95 -24.99 -1.38
#